data_AF-A0A973NV92-F1
#
_entry.id   AF-A0A973NV92-F1
#
_cell.length_a   1.000
_cell.length_b   1.000
_cell.length_c   1.000
_cell.angle_alpha   90.00
_cell.angle_beta   90.00
_cell.angle_gamma   90.00
#
_symmetry.space_group_name_H-M   'P 1'
#
loop_
_entity.id
_entity.type
_entity.pdbx_description
1 polymer ?
#
loop_
_entity_poly.entity_id
_entity_poly.type
_entity_poly.pdbx_seq_one_letter_code
_entity_poly.pdbx_strand_id
1 'polypeptide(L)'
;MSWPDDRRRGLADRLPPFPSHPTIDDYERFAAYFRTTRAGSATEFGYLRDLALVGSRLGTIRPPDLVRKVRPAAVPVSLLMEPDPDLAAAGAAVMRAILRGDGAGPQYWARMITDIERSRGTVSSLVKGRPDPEEKRGPGLGARRRPNPARREPAATAVAGQRWRAANVMLALAPPLAARAFLASGATIRTNPTDAELTALRERAELILGMTAHAPLCRELVEHVFGSLGDAPLRVRLAANPFTPDSVLARLLEEHGTEPEILDAIRLHEYAGGAVRRQAFLALLEEPQAVGQALHRMVTLRGDAPFLAMVDAAPAGDVDWVRAVIRSAGTTVGEAARLTAYVRLAEMSAPEVVWAVELERAGSLEQMMPQVRASMMAGTADALVRGVVGAAAGRGGAGDSAGAADGSGAAGAAVSGAGSVPGSMSVATMAAVAWPGDAARARRAEDAAAEMQRWRSDAVLDDPIP
;
A
#
# COMPACT_ATOMS: atom_id res chain seq x y z
N MET A 1 20.28 50.53 -13.85
CA MET A 1 19.43 50.27 -12.67
C MET A 1 18.92 48.84 -12.75
N SER A 2 19.71 47.91 -12.21
CA SER A 2 19.37 46.48 -12.11
C SER A 2 18.44 46.28 -10.91
N TRP A 3 17.33 45.60 -11.13
CA TRP A 3 16.48 45.10 -10.05
C TRP A 3 17.20 43.94 -9.35
N PRO A 4 17.23 43.84 -8.01
CA PRO A 4 17.94 42.77 -7.33
C PRO A 4 17.21 41.43 -7.48
N ASP A 5 17.89 40.44 -8.06
CA ASP A 5 17.44 39.05 -8.23
C ASP A 5 17.24 38.29 -6.89
N ASP A 6 17.71 38.85 -5.78
CA ASP A 6 17.69 38.18 -4.47
C ASP A 6 16.31 38.10 -3.79
N ARG A 7 15.31 38.87 -4.24
CA ARG A 7 13.92 38.72 -3.74
C ARG A 7 13.15 37.57 -4.40
N ARG A 8 13.65 36.97 -5.49
CA ARG A 8 12.94 35.88 -6.20
C ARG A 8 13.09 34.52 -5.53
N ARG A 9 14.14 34.31 -4.72
CA ARG A 9 14.35 33.02 -4.02
C ARG A 9 13.51 32.87 -2.76
N GLY A 10 13.16 33.96 -2.07
CA GLY A 10 12.35 33.90 -0.84
C GLY A 10 10.84 33.76 -1.05
N LEU A 11 10.33 34.01 -2.26
CA LEU A 11 8.90 33.90 -2.62
C LEU A 11 8.56 32.60 -3.36
N ALA A 12 9.56 31.88 -3.88
CA ALA A 12 9.35 30.68 -4.69
C ALA A 12 8.79 29.48 -3.88
N ASP A 13 8.97 29.48 -2.55
CA ASP A 13 8.59 28.36 -1.68
C ASP A 13 7.36 28.61 -0.81
N ARG A 14 6.76 29.81 -0.82
CA ARG A 14 5.52 30.05 -0.09
C ARG A 14 4.32 29.78 -0.98
N LEU A 15 3.61 28.70 -0.65
CA LEU A 15 2.28 28.46 -1.20
C LEU A 15 1.36 29.64 -0.90
N PRO A 16 0.50 30.04 -1.85
CA PRO A 16 -0.50 31.04 -1.56
C PRO A 16 -1.40 30.58 -0.42
N PRO A 17 -1.99 31.52 0.36
CA PRO A 17 -2.89 31.16 1.43
C PRO A 17 -4.11 30.44 0.87
N PHE A 18 -4.45 29.30 1.47
CA PHE A 18 -5.59 28.50 1.05
C PHE A 18 -6.89 29.21 1.45
N PRO A 19 -7.78 29.55 0.50
CA PRO A 19 -9.03 30.24 0.81
C PRO A 19 -9.99 29.29 1.57
N SER A 20 -10.74 29.83 2.53
CA SER A 20 -11.72 29.03 3.30
C SER A 20 -12.92 28.58 2.45
N HIS A 21 -13.27 29.34 1.41
CA HIS A 21 -14.39 29.06 0.50
C HIS A 21 -13.93 29.21 -0.95
N PRO A 22 -13.12 28.28 -1.47
CA PRO A 22 -12.51 28.40 -2.80
C PRO A 22 -13.55 28.47 -3.91
N THR A 23 -13.47 29.49 -4.74
CA THR A 23 -14.30 29.64 -5.95
C THR A 23 -13.54 29.24 -7.22
N ILE A 24 -14.24 29.18 -8.35
CA ILE A 24 -13.59 28.95 -9.65
C ILE A 24 -12.63 30.08 -10.04
N ASP A 25 -12.92 31.32 -9.62
CA ASP A 25 -12.06 32.46 -9.89
C ASP A 25 -10.76 32.39 -9.06
N ASP A 26 -10.86 31.90 -7.82
CA ASP A 26 -9.67 31.61 -6.99
C ASP A 26 -8.83 30.51 -7.63
N TYR A 27 -9.47 29.44 -8.11
CA TYR A 27 -8.78 28.37 -8.84
C TYR A 27 -8.00 28.91 -10.04
N GLU A 28 -8.66 29.68 -10.91
CA GLU A 28 -8.03 30.24 -12.11
C GLU A 28 -6.87 31.19 -11.77
N ARG A 29 -7.02 31.97 -10.70
CA ARG A 29 -5.98 32.86 -10.16
C ARG A 29 -4.77 32.09 -9.67
N PHE A 30 -4.96 31.03 -8.88
CA PHE A 30 -3.85 30.23 -8.37
C PHE A 30 -3.20 29.35 -9.45
N ALA A 31 -3.98 28.82 -10.39
CA ALA A 31 -3.44 28.16 -11.56
C ALA A 31 -2.58 29.13 -12.41
N ALA A 32 -2.98 30.41 -12.51
CA ALA A 32 -2.16 31.43 -13.14
C ALA A 32 -0.88 31.75 -12.35
N TYR A 33 -0.98 31.84 -11.02
CA TYR A 33 0.16 32.02 -10.14
C TYR A 33 1.22 30.94 -10.34
N PHE A 34 0.85 29.66 -10.23
CA PHE A 34 1.81 28.54 -10.36
C PHE A 34 2.47 28.47 -11.74
N ARG A 35 1.75 28.82 -12.81
CA ARG A 35 2.34 28.97 -14.15
C ARG A 35 3.45 30.03 -14.20
N THR A 36 3.31 31.12 -13.45
CA THR A 36 4.31 32.20 -13.44
C THR A 36 5.50 31.94 -12.52
N THR A 37 5.28 31.22 -11.42
CA THR A 37 6.31 31.02 -10.38
C THR A 37 7.17 29.77 -10.60
N ARG A 38 6.82 28.89 -11.54
CA ARG A 38 7.50 27.60 -11.78
C ARG A 38 7.63 26.78 -10.50
N ALA A 39 6.61 26.82 -9.64
CA ALA A 39 6.56 25.92 -8.49
C ALA A 39 6.69 24.46 -8.96
N GLY A 40 7.26 23.60 -8.12
CA GLY A 40 7.37 22.17 -8.44
C GLY A 40 6.01 21.58 -8.80
N SER A 41 5.97 20.79 -9.88
CA SER A 41 4.73 20.29 -10.48
C SER A 41 3.92 19.38 -9.56
N ALA A 42 4.55 18.77 -8.55
CA ALA A 42 3.93 18.01 -7.47
C ALA A 42 3.07 18.91 -6.56
N THR A 43 3.69 19.97 -6.05
CA THR A 43 3.10 20.89 -5.08
C THR A 43 1.98 21.71 -5.72
N GLU A 44 2.18 22.15 -6.97
CA GLU A 44 1.13 22.79 -7.77
C GLU A 44 -0.09 21.89 -7.90
N PHE A 45 0.11 20.64 -8.31
CA PHE A 45 -0.98 19.71 -8.54
C PHE A 45 -1.76 19.42 -7.25
N GLY A 46 -1.06 19.14 -6.14
CA GLY A 46 -1.69 18.92 -4.84
C GLY A 46 -2.55 20.10 -4.40
N TYR A 47 -2.00 21.33 -4.47
CA TYR A 47 -2.74 22.53 -4.08
C TYR A 47 -3.98 22.76 -4.96
N LEU A 48 -3.84 22.66 -6.28
CA LEU A 48 -4.97 22.85 -7.20
C LEU A 48 -6.05 21.78 -7.00
N ARG A 49 -5.62 20.53 -6.74
CA ARG A 49 -6.54 19.45 -6.43
C ARG A 49 -7.34 19.73 -5.17
N ASP A 50 -6.68 20.11 -4.08
CA ASP A 50 -7.36 20.36 -2.81
C ASP A 50 -8.32 21.55 -2.93
N LEU A 51 -7.95 22.57 -3.71
CA LEU A 51 -8.83 23.69 -4.01
C LEU A 51 -10.08 23.26 -4.79
N ALA A 52 -9.92 22.41 -5.80
CA ALA A 52 -11.03 21.86 -6.56
C ALA A 52 -11.90 20.92 -5.70
N LEU A 53 -11.29 20.12 -4.83
CA LEU A 53 -11.96 19.20 -3.91
C LEU A 53 -12.85 19.97 -2.92
N VAL A 54 -12.27 20.91 -2.17
CA VAL A 54 -12.99 21.73 -1.19
C VAL A 54 -14.05 22.58 -1.87
N GLY A 55 -13.73 23.20 -3.01
CA GLY A 55 -14.70 24.02 -3.75
C GLY A 55 -15.87 23.20 -4.30
N SER A 56 -15.63 21.94 -4.67
CA SER A 56 -16.70 21.03 -5.11
C SER A 56 -17.59 20.60 -3.94
N ARG A 57 -16.99 20.26 -2.79
CA ARG A 57 -17.72 19.92 -1.54
C ARG A 57 -18.63 21.06 -1.09
N LEU A 58 -18.11 22.29 -1.11
CA LEU A 58 -18.86 23.49 -0.72
C LEU A 58 -19.85 23.97 -1.81
N GLY A 59 -19.85 23.35 -2.99
CA GLY A 59 -20.67 23.77 -4.14
C GLY A 59 -20.28 25.12 -4.76
N THR A 60 -19.16 25.72 -4.34
CA THR A 60 -18.62 26.98 -4.85
C THR A 60 -17.92 26.82 -6.20
N ILE A 61 -17.45 25.61 -6.52
CA ILE A 61 -17.02 25.20 -7.86
C ILE A 61 -18.08 24.24 -8.43
N ARG A 62 -18.80 24.68 -9.46
CA ARG A 62 -19.92 23.91 -10.00
C ARG A 62 -19.42 22.77 -10.89
N PRO A 63 -20.17 21.65 -11.00
CA PRO A 63 -19.80 20.52 -11.85
C PRO A 63 -19.47 20.88 -13.33
N PRO A 64 -20.15 21.83 -14.00
CA PRO A 64 -19.77 22.26 -15.34
C PRO A 64 -18.42 22.99 -15.41
N ASP A 65 -18.03 23.70 -14.34
CA ASP A 65 -16.77 24.42 -14.26
C ASP A 65 -15.58 23.45 -14.14
N LEU A 66 -15.73 22.35 -13.38
CA LEU A 66 -14.74 21.26 -13.31
C LEU A 66 -14.37 20.72 -14.70
N VAL A 67 -15.36 20.58 -15.59
CA VAL A 67 -15.15 20.02 -16.93
C VAL A 67 -14.53 21.05 -17.89
N ARG A 68 -14.87 22.33 -17.73
CA ARG A 68 -14.62 23.38 -18.75
C ARG A 68 -13.51 24.36 -18.39
N LYS A 69 -13.18 24.52 -17.11
CA LYS A 69 -12.27 25.57 -16.62
C LYS A 69 -11.11 25.03 -15.77
N VAL A 70 -11.35 23.97 -14.99
CA VAL A 70 -10.32 23.37 -14.13
C VAL A 70 -9.25 22.69 -14.97
N ARG A 71 -7.99 23.01 -14.64
CA ARG A 71 -6.77 22.60 -15.36
C ARG A 71 -5.60 22.41 -14.38
N PRO A 72 -4.78 21.36 -14.53
CA PRO A 72 -4.78 20.38 -15.61
C PRO A 72 -5.96 19.40 -15.53
N ALA A 73 -6.28 18.73 -16.64
CA ALA A 73 -7.39 17.78 -16.75
C ALA A 73 -7.27 16.61 -15.75
N ALA A 74 -6.06 16.31 -15.28
CA ALA A 74 -5.81 15.34 -14.23
C ALA A 74 -6.47 15.71 -12.89
N VAL A 75 -6.62 17.01 -12.55
CA VAL A 75 -7.24 17.47 -11.29
C VAL A 75 -8.72 17.07 -11.15
N PRO A 76 -9.61 17.30 -12.13
CA PRO A 76 -10.99 16.86 -12.03
C PRO A 76 -11.14 15.34 -12.16
N VAL A 77 -10.27 14.66 -12.91
CA VAL A 77 -10.27 13.18 -13.03
C VAL A 77 -9.92 12.52 -11.70
N SER A 78 -8.96 13.10 -11.01
CA SER A 78 -8.55 12.79 -9.64
C SER A 78 -9.71 12.74 -8.63
N LEU A 79 -10.71 13.62 -8.79
CA LEU A 79 -11.87 13.67 -7.89
C LEU A 79 -12.79 12.45 -8.02
N LEU A 80 -12.66 11.66 -9.10
CA LEU A 80 -13.43 10.41 -9.27
C LEU A 80 -13.00 9.32 -8.28
N MET A 81 -11.83 9.45 -7.66
CA MET A 81 -11.32 8.51 -6.66
C MET A 81 -11.78 8.82 -5.24
N GLU A 82 -12.48 9.94 -5.04
CA GLU A 82 -12.95 10.34 -3.72
C GLU A 82 -14.28 9.65 -3.39
N PRO A 83 -14.37 8.89 -2.27
CA PRO A 83 -15.58 8.16 -1.90
C PRO A 83 -16.67 9.07 -1.29
N ASP A 84 -16.60 10.38 -1.51
CA ASP A 84 -17.42 11.38 -0.85
C ASP A 84 -18.77 11.60 -1.58
N PRO A 85 -19.91 11.36 -0.93
CA PRO A 85 -21.23 11.60 -1.51
C PRO A 85 -21.44 13.04 -1.99
N ASP A 86 -20.85 14.03 -1.33
CA ASP A 86 -20.99 15.45 -1.70
C ASP A 86 -20.33 15.76 -3.06
N LEU A 87 -19.41 14.90 -3.49
CA LEU A 87 -18.75 14.99 -4.80
C LEU A 87 -19.47 14.22 -5.91
N ALA A 88 -20.58 13.53 -5.61
CA ALA A 88 -21.26 12.67 -6.60
C ALA A 88 -21.68 13.44 -7.87
N ALA A 89 -22.20 14.67 -7.71
CA ALA A 89 -22.60 15.51 -8.86
C ALA A 89 -21.40 15.97 -9.69
N ALA A 90 -20.30 16.33 -9.02
CA ALA A 90 -19.03 16.71 -9.63
C ALA A 90 -18.43 15.53 -10.42
N GLY A 91 -18.30 14.38 -9.78
CA GLY A 91 -17.79 13.15 -10.40
C GLY A 91 -18.64 12.71 -11.59
N ALA A 92 -19.96 12.72 -11.46
CA ALA A 92 -20.87 12.39 -12.56
C ALA A 92 -20.72 13.35 -13.76
N ALA A 93 -20.45 14.64 -13.54
CA ALA A 93 -20.23 15.58 -14.64
C ALA A 93 -18.92 15.29 -15.39
N VAL A 94 -17.84 15.01 -14.66
CA VAL A 94 -16.53 14.64 -15.24
C VAL A 94 -16.64 13.32 -16.01
N MET A 95 -17.23 12.29 -15.39
CA MET A 95 -17.44 10.98 -16.01
C MET A 95 -18.29 11.08 -17.28
N ARG A 96 -19.43 11.80 -17.25
CA ARG A 96 -20.25 12.05 -18.46
C ARG A 96 -19.52 12.83 -19.54
N ALA A 97 -18.53 13.66 -19.20
CA ALA A 97 -17.73 14.35 -20.20
C ALA A 97 -16.75 13.40 -20.89
N ILE A 98 -16.09 12.53 -20.12
CA ILE A 98 -15.16 11.51 -20.63
C ILE A 98 -15.89 10.48 -21.50
N LEU A 99 -17.01 9.95 -21.02
CA LEU A 99 -17.77 8.90 -21.72
C LEU A 99 -18.48 9.39 -22.99
N ARG A 100 -18.63 10.71 -23.18
CA ARG A 100 -19.18 11.25 -24.44
C ARG A 100 -18.34 10.92 -25.67
N GLY A 101 -17.04 10.65 -25.49
CA GLY A 101 -16.15 10.22 -26.57
C GLY A 101 -16.08 8.71 -26.77
N ASP A 102 -16.77 7.90 -25.96
CA ASP A 102 -16.64 6.44 -25.95
C ASP A 102 -16.98 5.79 -27.30
N GLY A 103 -17.96 6.34 -28.03
CA GLY A 103 -18.33 5.89 -29.38
C GLY A 103 -17.24 6.05 -30.45
N ALA A 104 -16.12 6.71 -30.14
CA ALA A 104 -14.98 6.85 -31.05
C ALA A 104 -13.99 5.66 -31.00
N GLY A 105 -14.26 4.64 -30.18
CA GLY A 105 -13.55 3.37 -30.20
C GLY A 105 -12.20 3.35 -29.47
N PRO A 106 -11.40 2.27 -29.61
CA PRO A 106 -10.17 2.05 -28.84
C PRO A 106 -9.11 3.15 -28.99
N GLN A 107 -9.01 3.81 -30.15
CA GLN A 107 -8.04 4.88 -30.36
C GLN A 107 -8.31 6.11 -29.49
N TYR A 108 -9.57 6.39 -29.19
CA TYR A 108 -9.95 7.47 -28.28
C TYR A 108 -9.40 7.22 -26.88
N TRP A 109 -9.65 6.02 -26.34
CA TRP A 109 -9.18 5.64 -25.01
C TRP A 109 -7.65 5.59 -24.92
N ALA A 110 -6.98 5.03 -25.92
CA ALA A 110 -5.52 4.99 -25.96
C ALA A 110 -4.91 6.41 -25.90
N ARG A 111 -5.51 7.38 -26.63
CA ARG A 111 -5.13 8.78 -26.55
C ARG A 111 -5.40 9.37 -25.16
N MET A 112 -6.60 9.19 -24.63
CA MET A 112 -6.97 9.71 -23.30
C MET A 112 -6.02 9.22 -22.20
N ILE A 113 -5.68 7.93 -22.19
CA ILE A 113 -4.76 7.33 -21.22
C ILE A 113 -3.34 7.88 -21.36
N THR A 114 -2.87 8.08 -22.60
CA THR A 114 -1.52 8.60 -22.88
C THR A 114 -1.39 10.09 -22.54
N ASP A 115 -2.43 10.87 -22.84
CA ASP A 115 -2.34 12.33 -22.81
C ASP A 115 -2.77 12.94 -21.47
N ILE A 116 -3.57 12.24 -20.65
CA ILE A 116 -4.18 12.83 -19.43
C ILE A 116 -3.15 13.43 -18.47
N GLU A 117 -2.00 12.79 -18.26
CA GLU A 117 -0.98 13.27 -17.33
C GLU A 117 -0.12 14.40 -17.92
N ARG A 118 -0.09 14.51 -19.25
CA ARG A 118 0.63 15.56 -19.99
C ARG A 118 -0.29 16.75 -20.30
N SER A 119 -1.60 16.57 -20.17
CA SER A 119 -2.61 17.56 -20.56
C SER A 119 -2.67 18.72 -19.57
N ARG A 120 -2.24 19.90 -20.02
CA ARG A 120 -2.41 21.17 -19.31
C ARG A 120 -3.78 21.81 -19.52
N GLY A 121 -4.57 21.26 -20.44
CA GLY A 121 -5.92 21.71 -20.75
C GLY A 121 -6.96 21.23 -19.74
N THR A 122 -8.22 21.38 -20.11
CA THR A 122 -9.38 20.93 -19.34
C THR A 122 -9.85 19.56 -19.83
N VAL A 123 -10.72 18.89 -19.07
CA VAL A 123 -11.34 17.63 -19.52
C VAL A 123 -12.04 17.84 -20.86
N SER A 124 -12.74 18.97 -21.04
CA SER A 124 -13.39 19.25 -22.32
C SER A 124 -12.43 19.39 -23.50
N SER A 125 -11.23 19.95 -23.31
CA SER A 125 -10.25 20.05 -24.42
C SER A 125 -9.63 18.71 -24.74
N LEU A 126 -9.31 17.92 -23.69
CA LEU A 126 -8.75 16.58 -23.81
C LEU A 126 -9.68 15.64 -24.59
N VAL A 127 -10.97 15.60 -24.22
CA VAL A 127 -11.99 14.78 -24.89
C VAL A 127 -12.13 15.16 -26.37
N LYS A 128 -12.12 16.46 -26.68
CA LYS A 128 -12.22 16.96 -28.06
C LYS A 128 -10.95 16.75 -28.89
N GLY A 129 -9.86 16.25 -28.30
CA GLY A 129 -8.56 16.13 -28.97
C GLY A 129 -8.02 17.47 -29.46
N ARG A 130 -8.43 18.57 -28.83
CA ARG A 130 -7.95 19.91 -29.21
C ARG A 130 -6.62 20.13 -28.49
N PRO A 131 -5.53 20.41 -29.22
CA PRO A 131 -4.27 20.81 -28.59
C PRO A 131 -4.53 22.06 -27.74
N ASP A 132 -3.80 22.18 -26.64
CA ASP A 132 -3.94 23.30 -25.72
C ASP A 132 -3.80 24.61 -26.52
N PRO A 133 -4.72 25.59 -26.42
CA PRO A 133 -4.54 26.89 -27.06
C PRO A 133 -3.20 27.54 -26.71
N GLU A 134 -2.57 27.18 -25.58
CA GLU A 134 -1.23 27.64 -25.21
C GLU A 134 -0.07 26.86 -25.88
N GLU A 135 -0.25 25.59 -26.29
CA GLU A 135 0.72 24.88 -27.14
C GLU A 135 0.90 25.59 -28.49
N LYS A 136 -0.18 26.22 -29.00
CA LYS A 136 -0.15 27.04 -30.22
C LYS A 136 0.48 28.42 -30.03
N ARG A 137 0.72 28.87 -28.78
CA ARG A 137 1.31 30.19 -28.47
C ARG A 137 2.82 30.13 -28.17
N GLY A 138 3.45 28.95 -28.26
CA GLY A 138 4.91 28.82 -28.43
C GLY A 138 5.35 29.37 -29.80
N PRO A 139 6.55 29.97 -29.92
CA PRO A 139 6.76 31.17 -30.74
C PRO A 139 6.46 30.92 -32.22
N GLY A 140 5.52 31.71 -32.73
CA GLY A 140 5.29 31.85 -34.16
C GLY A 140 6.52 32.38 -34.89
N LEU A 141 6.70 31.86 -36.10
CA LEU A 141 7.39 32.47 -37.24
C LEU A 141 8.80 33.00 -36.97
N GLY A 142 9.82 32.12 -37.06
CA GLY A 142 11.18 32.60 -37.36
C GLY A 142 12.39 31.74 -37.00
N ALA A 143 12.27 30.73 -36.14
CA ALA A 143 13.45 29.95 -35.74
C ALA A 143 13.20 28.44 -35.83
N ARG A 144 13.74 27.82 -36.88
CA ARG A 144 14.08 26.39 -36.92
C ARG A 144 15.19 26.10 -35.90
N ARG A 145 14.91 26.23 -34.60
CA ARG A 145 15.70 25.56 -33.57
C ARG A 145 15.07 24.19 -33.39
N ARG A 146 15.74 23.17 -33.93
CA ARG A 146 15.44 21.77 -33.59
C ARG A 146 15.30 21.69 -32.06
N PRO A 147 14.21 21.15 -31.51
CA PRO A 147 14.08 20.97 -30.07
C PRO A 147 15.22 20.06 -29.62
N ASN A 148 16.02 20.54 -28.66
CA ASN A 148 17.12 19.78 -28.08
C ASN A 148 16.52 18.63 -27.25
N PRO A 149 16.73 17.34 -27.62
CA PRO A 149 16.12 16.22 -26.92
C PRO A 149 16.63 16.07 -25.48
N ALA A 150 17.78 16.65 -25.15
CA ALA A 150 18.40 16.58 -23.84
C ALA A 150 17.77 17.52 -22.77
N ARG A 151 16.73 18.29 -23.11
CA ARG A 151 16.17 19.31 -22.21
C ARG A 151 14.64 19.40 -22.16
N ARG A 152 13.94 18.31 -22.52
CA ARG A 152 12.58 18.09 -22.02
C ARG A 152 12.72 17.46 -20.65
N GLU A 153 12.91 18.28 -19.61
CA GLU A 153 12.35 17.88 -18.33
C GLU A 153 10.85 17.75 -18.58
N PRO A 154 10.25 16.56 -18.45
CA PRO A 154 8.81 16.47 -18.52
C PRO A 154 8.32 17.30 -17.35
N ALA A 155 7.72 18.46 -17.64
CA ALA A 155 6.80 19.12 -16.73
C ALA A 155 5.50 18.29 -16.61
N ALA A 156 5.66 16.97 -16.47
CA ALA A 156 4.70 16.07 -15.90
C ALA A 156 4.47 16.58 -14.48
N THR A 157 3.20 16.61 -14.06
CA THR A 157 2.87 16.58 -12.64
C THR A 157 3.72 15.47 -12.02
N ALA A 158 4.78 15.84 -11.31
CA ALA A 158 5.56 14.87 -10.57
C ALA A 158 4.62 14.48 -9.43
N VAL A 159 3.91 13.38 -9.57
CA VAL A 159 2.87 12.92 -8.62
C VAL A 159 3.56 12.32 -7.37
N ALA A 160 4.66 12.92 -6.92
CA ALA A 160 5.47 12.43 -5.81
C ALA A 160 4.63 12.48 -4.52
N GLY A 161 4.42 11.32 -3.90
CA GLY A 161 3.60 11.16 -2.69
C GLY A 161 2.11 10.88 -2.96
N GLN A 162 1.63 11.00 -4.19
CA GLN A 162 0.28 10.63 -4.55
C GLN A 162 0.22 9.18 -5.02
N ARG A 163 -0.72 8.46 -4.42
CA ARG A 163 -0.84 7.02 -4.48
C ARG A 163 -1.70 6.51 -5.65
N TRP A 164 -2.27 7.42 -6.42
CA TRP A 164 -3.14 7.15 -7.56
C TRP A 164 -2.69 7.96 -8.78
N ARG A 165 -3.07 7.52 -9.99
CA ARG A 165 -2.73 8.17 -11.27
C ARG A 165 -3.96 8.39 -12.14
N ALA A 166 -4.02 9.54 -12.80
CA ALA A 166 -5.12 9.85 -13.71
C ALA A 166 -5.18 8.92 -14.92
N ALA A 167 -4.03 8.41 -15.39
CA ALA A 167 -3.96 7.38 -16.44
C ALA A 167 -4.65 6.08 -16.01
N ASN A 168 -4.48 5.66 -14.75
CA ASN A 168 -5.14 4.48 -14.19
C ASN A 168 -6.66 4.68 -14.11
N VAL A 169 -7.12 5.87 -13.73
CA VAL A 169 -8.56 6.20 -13.75
C VAL A 169 -9.11 6.11 -15.18
N MET A 170 -8.39 6.65 -16.16
CA MET A 170 -8.80 6.55 -17.57
C MET A 170 -8.85 5.10 -18.07
N LEU A 171 -7.88 4.28 -17.70
CA LEU A 171 -7.86 2.86 -18.05
C LEU A 171 -9.01 2.09 -17.39
N ALA A 172 -9.33 2.40 -16.12
CA ALA A 172 -10.45 1.79 -15.40
C ALA A 172 -11.82 2.20 -15.96
N LEU A 173 -11.94 3.39 -16.56
CA LEU A 173 -13.16 3.84 -17.23
C LEU A 173 -13.30 3.31 -18.66
N ALA A 174 -12.21 2.88 -19.29
CA ALA A 174 -12.23 2.40 -20.66
C ALA A 174 -13.01 1.07 -20.76
N PRO A 175 -13.79 0.84 -21.84
CA PRO A 175 -14.34 -0.47 -22.10
C PRO A 175 -13.25 -1.56 -22.11
N PRO A 176 -13.50 -2.78 -21.60
CA PRO A 176 -12.48 -3.81 -21.45
C PRO A 176 -11.69 -4.12 -22.73
N LEU A 177 -12.34 -4.09 -23.89
CA LEU A 177 -11.67 -4.28 -25.18
C LEU A 177 -10.71 -3.14 -25.52
N ALA A 178 -11.06 -1.90 -25.21
CA ALA A 178 -10.20 -0.74 -25.43
C ALA A 178 -9.01 -0.73 -24.47
N ALA A 179 -9.24 -1.07 -23.19
CA ALA A 179 -8.17 -1.22 -22.20
C ALA A 179 -7.17 -2.32 -22.60
N ARG A 180 -7.67 -3.50 -22.98
CA ARG A 180 -6.83 -4.60 -23.49
C ARG A 180 -6.08 -4.22 -24.76
N ALA A 181 -6.74 -3.56 -25.71
CA ALA A 181 -6.08 -3.08 -26.93
C ALA A 181 -4.96 -2.08 -26.63
N PHE A 182 -5.16 -1.17 -25.67
CA PHE A 182 -4.11 -0.25 -25.22
C PHE A 182 -2.91 -1.01 -24.63
N LEU A 183 -3.15 -1.95 -23.71
CA LEU A 183 -2.10 -2.74 -23.07
C LEU A 183 -1.37 -3.67 -24.05
N ALA A 184 -2.09 -4.25 -25.01
CA ALA A 184 -1.54 -5.17 -26.02
C ALA A 184 -0.91 -4.46 -27.24
N SER A 185 -1.06 -3.14 -27.38
CA SER A 185 -0.66 -2.40 -28.59
C SER A 185 0.84 -2.45 -28.91
N GLY A 186 1.68 -2.90 -27.98
CA GLY A 186 3.10 -3.18 -28.23
C GLY A 186 3.39 -4.50 -28.96
N ALA A 187 2.40 -5.39 -29.11
CA ALA A 187 2.59 -6.69 -29.73
C ALA A 187 2.45 -6.69 -31.26
N THR A 188 1.86 -5.65 -31.86
CA THR A 188 1.60 -5.57 -33.32
C THR A 188 2.60 -4.67 -34.02
N ILE A 189 3.90 -4.90 -33.80
CA ILE A 189 4.95 -4.14 -34.47
C ILE A 189 5.11 -4.65 -35.90
N ARG A 190 5.15 -3.73 -36.87
CA ARG A 190 5.50 -4.08 -38.26
C ARG A 190 6.92 -4.64 -38.29
N THR A 191 7.23 -5.50 -39.26
CA THR A 191 8.56 -6.13 -39.39
C THR A 191 9.73 -5.14 -39.48
N ASN A 192 9.48 -3.87 -39.83
CA ASN A 192 10.45 -2.77 -39.79
C ASN A 192 9.82 -1.52 -39.14
N PRO A 193 9.87 -1.36 -37.81
CA PRO A 193 9.34 -0.16 -37.15
C PRO A 193 10.24 1.05 -37.40
N THR A 194 9.62 2.20 -37.57
CA THR A 194 10.30 3.49 -37.58
C THR A 194 10.80 3.86 -36.18
N ASP A 195 11.84 4.71 -36.09
CA ASP A 195 12.34 5.22 -34.80
C ASP A 195 11.24 5.91 -33.96
N ALA A 196 10.28 6.56 -34.64
CA ALA A 196 9.14 7.19 -34.01
C ALA A 196 8.18 6.17 -33.38
N GLU A 197 7.94 5.04 -34.06
CA GLU A 197 7.13 3.94 -33.52
C GLU A 197 7.83 3.29 -32.32
N LEU A 198 9.14 3.04 -32.40
CA LEU A 198 9.92 2.51 -31.26
C LEU A 198 9.89 3.45 -30.05
N THR A 199 10.01 4.76 -30.28
CA THR A 199 9.94 5.77 -29.21
C THR A 199 8.56 5.76 -28.55
N ALA A 200 7.48 5.75 -29.34
CA ALA A 200 6.11 5.71 -28.83
C ALA A 200 5.83 4.42 -28.02
N LEU A 201 6.41 3.29 -28.43
CA LEU A 201 6.32 2.02 -27.72
C LEU A 201 7.04 2.06 -26.37
N ARG A 202 8.25 2.62 -26.32
CA ARG A 202 8.99 2.80 -25.06
C ARG A 202 8.24 3.71 -24.10
N GLU A 203 7.77 4.86 -24.58
CA GLU A 203 6.96 5.77 -23.76
C GLU A 203 5.69 5.10 -23.21
N ARG A 204 5.06 4.22 -24.01
CA ARG A 204 3.90 3.46 -23.57
C ARG A 204 4.26 2.38 -22.55
N ALA A 205 5.34 1.64 -22.76
CA ALA A 205 5.81 0.64 -21.80
C ALA A 205 6.16 1.28 -20.45
N GLU A 206 6.85 2.42 -20.48
CA GLU A 206 7.13 3.23 -19.28
C GLU A 206 5.84 3.71 -18.60
N LEU A 207 4.85 4.14 -19.38
CA LEU A 207 3.54 4.52 -18.85
C LEU A 207 2.88 3.33 -18.14
N ILE A 208 2.78 2.17 -18.79
CA ILE A 208 2.17 0.95 -18.21
C ILE A 208 2.92 0.52 -16.94
N LEU A 209 4.25 0.51 -16.96
CA LEU A 209 5.07 0.22 -15.78
C LEU A 209 4.83 1.23 -14.65
N GLY A 210 4.64 2.50 -14.98
CA GLY A 210 4.26 3.51 -13.99
C GLY A 210 2.84 3.30 -13.46
N MET A 211 1.92 2.83 -14.29
CA MET A 211 0.53 2.55 -13.91
C MET A 211 0.43 1.38 -12.93
N THR A 212 1.24 0.31 -13.08
CA THR A 212 1.22 -0.83 -12.13
C THR A 212 1.68 -0.47 -10.73
N ALA A 213 2.43 0.62 -10.56
CA ALA A 213 2.88 1.11 -9.26
C ALA A 213 1.86 2.00 -8.52
N HIS A 214 0.71 2.32 -9.13
CA HIS A 214 -0.26 3.26 -8.56
C HIS A 214 -1.71 2.76 -8.66
N ALA A 215 -2.61 3.38 -7.89
CA ALA A 215 -4.04 3.11 -7.94
C ALA A 215 -4.77 3.99 -9.00
N PRO A 216 -6.01 3.63 -9.40
CA PRO A 216 -6.63 2.31 -9.19
C PRO A 216 -5.95 1.22 -10.03
N LEU A 217 -5.92 -0.01 -9.52
CA LEU A 217 -5.54 -1.18 -10.31
C LEU A 217 -6.82 -1.76 -10.92
N CYS A 218 -7.02 -1.58 -12.23
CA CYS A 218 -8.14 -2.23 -12.93
C CYS A 218 -7.80 -3.69 -13.27
N ARG A 219 -8.85 -4.48 -13.49
CA ARG A 219 -8.74 -5.91 -13.80
C ARG A 219 -7.85 -6.15 -15.03
N GLU A 220 -8.02 -5.37 -16.09
CA GLU A 220 -7.28 -5.52 -17.34
C GLU A 220 -5.79 -5.26 -17.17
N LEU A 221 -5.41 -4.29 -16.33
CA LEU A 221 -4.00 -4.03 -16.01
C LEU A 221 -3.39 -5.21 -15.25
N VAL A 222 -4.09 -5.73 -14.23
CA VAL A 222 -3.64 -6.90 -13.47
C VAL A 222 -3.53 -8.12 -14.39
N GLU A 223 -4.55 -8.42 -15.20
CA GLU A 223 -4.54 -9.52 -16.18
C GLU A 223 -3.37 -9.38 -17.17
N HIS A 224 -3.00 -8.17 -17.56
CA HIS A 224 -1.85 -7.93 -18.44
C HIS A 224 -0.52 -8.31 -17.79
N VAL A 225 -0.34 -8.04 -16.48
CA VAL A 225 0.88 -8.41 -15.74
C VAL A 225 1.08 -9.93 -15.65
N PHE A 226 0.00 -10.70 -15.57
CA PHE A 226 0.04 -12.18 -15.61
C PHE A 226 -0.02 -12.76 -17.04
N GLY A 227 -0.26 -11.92 -18.05
CA GLY A 227 -0.37 -12.36 -19.43
C GLY A 227 0.99 -12.64 -20.08
N SER A 228 0.98 -13.13 -21.32
CA SER A 228 2.19 -13.42 -22.11
C SER A 228 3.07 -12.19 -22.40
N LEU A 229 2.51 -10.99 -22.24
CA LEU A 229 3.22 -9.71 -22.40
C LEU A 229 3.67 -9.11 -21.07
N GLY A 230 3.30 -9.71 -19.94
CA GLY A 230 3.72 -9.28 -18.61
C GLY A 230 5.13 -9.76 -18.30
N ASP A 231 6.02 -8.83 -17.98
CA ASP A 231 7.42 -9.10 -17.65
C ASP A 231 7.70 -9.00 -16.14
N ALA A 232 8.90 -9.42 -15.72
CA ALA A 232 9.32 -9.37 -14.32
C ALA A 232 9.24 -7.95 -13.72
N PRO A 233 9.69 -6.87 -14.40
CA PRO A 233 9.48 -5.50 -13.92
C PRO A 233 8.04 -5.15 -13.60
N LEU A 234 7.08 -5.53 -14.44
CA LEU A 234 5.66 -5.29 -14.20
C LEU A 234 5.16 -6.04 -12.95
N ARG A 235 5.57 -7.30 -12.78
CA ARG A 235 5.20 -8.13 -11.62
C ARG A 235 5.78 -7.59 -10.32
N VAL A 236 7.06 -7.20 -10.32
CA VAL A 236 7.71 -6.60 -9.15
C VAL A 236 7.05 -5.27 -8.77
N ARG A 237 6.69 -4.43 -9.76
CA ARG A 237 5.96 -3.19 -9.50
C ARG A 237 4.56 -3.44 -8.93
N LEU A 238 3.85 -4.43 -9.45
CA LEU A 238 2.56 -4.85 -8.91
C LEU A 238 2.71 -5.38 -7.48
N ALA A 239 3.73 -6.22 -7.21
CA ALA A 239 4.03 -6.76 -5.88
C ALA A 239 4.38 -5.66 -4.85
N ALA A 240 5.03 -4.59 -5.29
CA ALA A 240 5.43 -3.47 -4.44
C ALA A 240 4.34 -2.39 -4.26
N ASN A 241 3.27 -2.44 -5.06
CA ASN A 241 2.20 -1.43 -5.02
C ASN A 241 1.30 -1.65 -3.80
N PRO A 242 1.22 -0.71 -2.83
CA PRO A 242 0.43 -0.86 -1.61
C PRO A 242 -1.04 -1.21 -1.82
N PHE A 243 -1.63 -0.85 -2.97
CA PHE A 243 -3.04 -1.11 -3.28
C PHE A 243 -3.28 -2.44 -3.97
N THR A 244 -2.24 -3.24 -4.17
CA THR A 244 -2.39 -4.59 -4.71
C THR A 244 -3.10 -5.45 -3.66
N PRO A 245 -4.29 -5.99 -3.98
CA PRO A 245 -5.04 -6.78 -3.02
C PRO A 245 -4.33 -8.11 -2.73
N ASP A 246 -4.54 -8.64 -1.53
CA ASP A 246 -3.93 -9.90 -1.07
C ASP A 246 -4.18 -11.07 -2.03
N SER A 247 -5.34 -11.13 -2.69
CA SER A 247 -5.63 -12.17 -3.70
C SER A 247 -4.70 -12.10 -4.91
N VAL A 248 -4.28 -10.90 -5.31
CA VAL A 248 -3.33 -10.68 -6.40
C VAL A 248 -1.90 -10.96 -5.93
N LEU A 249 -1.55 -10.57 -4.70
CA LEU A 249 -0.25 -10.90 -4.12
C LEU A 249 -0.08 -12.43 -3.94
N ALA A 250 -1.11 -13.12 -3.47
CA ALA A 250 -1.12 -14.58 -3.36
C ALA A 250 -0.93 -15.25 -4.73
N ARG A 251 -1.61 -14.74 -5.77
CA ARG A 251 -1.44 -15.21 -7.14
C ARG A 251 -0.01 -14.96 -7.68
N LEU A 252 0.60 -13.82 -7.35
CA LEU A 252 2.01 -13.55 -7.68
C LEU A 252 2.96 -14.55 -7.02
N LEU A 253 2.70 -14.94 -5.77
CA LEU A 253 3.49 -15.98 -5.10
C LEU A 253 3.28 -17.36 -5.73
N GLU A 254 2.06 -17.69 -6.11
CA GLU A 254 1.74 -18.99 -6.72
C GLU A 254 2.36 -19.14 -8.12
N GLU A 255 2.23 -18.14 -8.98
CA GLU A 255 2.67 -18.22 -10.37
C GLU A 255 4.15 -17.80 -10.56
N HIS A 256 4.66 -16.92 -9.69
CA HIS A 256 5.97 -16.26 -9.86
C HIS A 256 6.79 -16.16 -8.56
N GLY A 257 6.47 -16.96 -7.54
CA GLY A 257 7.16 -16.94 -6.24
C GLY A 257 8.60 -17.45 -6.26
N THR A 258 9.15 -17.84 -7.41
CA THR A 258 10.58 -18.14 -7.59
C THR A 258 11.42 -16.89 -7.85
N GLU A 259 10.79 -15.76 -8.21
CA GLU A 259 11.47 -14.49 -8.42
C GLU A 259 11.76 -13.82 -7.05
N PRO A 260 13.03 -13.65 -6.65
CA PRO A 260 13.38 -13.16 -5.31
C PRO A 260 12.91 -11.73 -5.07
N GLU A 261 12.84 -10.89 -6.11
CA GLU A 261 12.36 -9.51 -6.03
C GLU A 261 10.86 -9.45 -5.69
N ILE A 262 10.06 -10.41 -6.19
CA ILE A 262 8.62 -10.49 -5.86
C ILE A 262 8.46 -10.90 -4.40
N LEU A 263 9.20 -11.90 -3.94
CA LEU A 263 9.19 -12.33 -2.54
C LEU A 263 9.57 -11.19 -1.60
N ASP A 264 10.65 -10.46 -1.90
CA ASP A 264 11.10 -9.33 -1.09
C ASP A 264 10.09 -8.17 -1.09
N ALA A 265 9.48 -7.86 -2.24
CA ALA A 265 8.42 -6.86 -2.33
C ALA A 265 7.21 -7.21 -1.44
N ILE A 266 6.78 -8.47 -1.44
CA ILE A 266 5.63 -8.94 -0.64
C ILE A 266 5.97 -8.96 0.85
N ARG A 267 7.17 -9.38 1.25
CA ARG A 267 7.63 -9.37 2.66
C ARG A 267 7.59 -7.96 3.26
N LEU A 268 7.95 -6.95 2.46
CA LEU A 268 8.02 -5.54 2.87
C LEU A 268 6.76 -4.73 2.50
N HIS A 269 5.75 -5.40 1.95
CA HIS A 269 4.53 -4.77 1.48
C HIS A 269 3.80 -4.05 2.62
N GLU A 270 3.26 -2.87 2.32
CA GLU A 270 2.71 -1.98 3.34
C GLU A 270 1.43 -2.54 3.96
N TYR A 271 0.58 -3.17 3.15
CA TYR A 271 -0.75 -3.63 3.55
C TYR A 271 -1.00 -5.12 3.30
N ALA A 272 0.04 -5.90 3.00
CA ALA A 272 -0.14 -7.34 2.77
C ALA A 272 -0.55 -8.01 4.08
N GLY A 273 -1.60 -8.83 4.00
CA GLY A 273 -2.08 -9.65 5.10
C GLY A 273 -1.05 -10.66 5.59
N GLY A 274 -1.23 -11.12 6.83
CA GLY A 274 -0.32 -12.03 7.50
C GLY A 274 -0.10 -13.35 6.74
N ALA A 275 -1.16 -13.91 6.15
CA ALA A 275 -1.10 -15.18 5.42
C ALA A 275 -0.23 -15.10 4.16
N VAL A 276 -0.44 -14.06 3.35
CA VAL A 276 0.35 -13.81 2.14
C VAL A 276 1.81 -13.56 2.51
N ARG A 277 2.05 -12.76 3.55
CA ARG A 277 3.40 -12.48 4.04
C ARG A 277 4.09 -13.75 4.53
N ARG A 278 3.39 -14.59 5.29
CA ARG A 278 3.88 -15.89 5.75
C ARG A 278 4.31 -16.75 4.56
N GLN A 279 3.49 -16.85 3.51
CA GLN A 279 3.82 -17.62 2.31
C GLN A 279 5.11 -17.11 1.65
N ALA A 280 5.34 -15.79 1.60
CA ALA A 280 6.59 -15.23 1.11
C ALA A 280 7.81 -15.56 2.00
N PHE A 281 7.61 -15.74 3.32
CA PHE A 281 8.66 -16.16 4.26
C PHE A 281 8.95 -17.67 4.22
N LEU A 282 7.98 -18.50 3.85
CA LEU A 282 8.19 -19.95 3.71
C LEU A 282 9.32 -20.28 2.72
N ALA A 283 9.52 -19.46 1.69
CA ALA A 283 10.61 -19.60 0.73
C ALA A 283 12.02 -19.45 1.34
N LEU A 284 12.16 -18.94 2.57
CA LEU A 284 13.44 -18.80 3.26
C LEU A 284 13.64 -19.85 4.37
N LEU A 285 12.77 -20.86 4.46
CA LEU A 285 12.74 -21.76 5.61
C LEU A 285 14.07 -22.51 5.83
N GLU A 286 14.76 -22.84 4.76
CA GLU A 286 16.03 -23.55 4.80
C GLU A 286 17.23 -22.62 5.14
N GLU A 287 16.99 -21.31 5.22
CA GLU A 287 18.01 -20.28 5.42
C GLU A 287 17.69 -19.38 6.64
N PRO A 288 17.99 -19.82 7.88
CA PRO A 288 17.66 -19.08 9.10
C PRO A 288 18.22 -17.65 9.13
N GLN A 289 19.41 -17.44 8.55
CA GLN A 289 20.03 -16.11 8.46
C GLN A 289 19.25 -15.17 7.53
N ALA A 290 18.73 -15.68 6.42
CA ALA A 290 17.91 -14.90 5.49
C ALA A 290 16.57 -14.50 6.12
N VAL A 291 15.96 -15.40 6.91
CA VAL A 291 14.76 -15.09 7.70
C VAL A 291 15.03 -13.94 8.67
N GLY A 292 16.12 -14.02 9.45
CA GLY A 292 16.49 -12.98 10.41
C GLY A 292 16.71 -11.61 9.74
N GLN A 293 17.43 -11.58 8.61
CA GLN A 293 17.64 -10.34 7.84
C GLN A 293 16.34 -9.77 7.26
N ALA A 294 15.47 -10.62 6.72
CA ALA A 294 14.18 -10.19 6.19
C ALA A 294 13.26 -9.65 7.30
N LEU A 295 13.21 -10.31 8.47
CA LEU A 295 12.48 -9.83 9.64
C LEU A 295 13.03 -8.48 10.13
N HIS A 296 14.36 -8.34 10.20
CA HIS A 296 15.00 -7.08 10.58
C HIS A 296 14.63 -5.93 9.66
N ARG A 297 14.71 -6.13 8.34
CA ARG A 297 14.27 -5.13 7.35
C ARG A 297 12.79 -4.79 7.51
N MET A 298 11.93 -5.80 7.68
CA MET A 298 10.50 -5.61 7.82
C MET A 298 10.15 -4.80 9.07
N VAL A 299 10.66 -5.18 10.24
CA VAL A 299 10.37 -4.49 11.50
C VAL A 299 10.94 -3.07 11.49
N THR A 300 12.13 -2.86 10.93
CA THR A 300 12.73 -1.53 10.83
C THR A 300 11.90 -0.59 9.95
N LEU A 301 11.34 -1.09 8.84
CA LEU A 301 10.60 -0.26 7.88
C LEU A 301 9.11 -0.13 8.18
N ARG A 302 8.51 -1.13 8.85
CA ARG A 302 7.05 -1.26 9.02
C ARG A 302 6.59 -1.43 10.47
N GLY A 303 7.52 -1.53 11.42
CA GLY A 303 7.24 -1.81 12.82
C GLY A 303 6.88 -3.28 13.09
N ASP A 304 6.42 -3.56 14.31
CA ASP A 304 6.13 -4.92 14.77
C ASP A 304 4.81 -5.50 14.24
N ALA A 305 3.88 -4.66 13.79
CA ALA A 305 2.52 -5.09 13.42
C ALA A 305 2.49 -6.16 12.31
N PRO A 306 3.27 -6.05 11.23
CA PRO A 306 3.26 -7.08 10.19
C PRO A 306 3.86 -8.42 10.63
N PHE A 307 4.83 -8.40 11.56
CA PHE A 307 5.34 -9.61 12.18
C PHE A 307 4.24 -10.33 12.96
N LEU A 308 3.49 -9.59 13.79
CA LEU A 308 2.39 -10.15 14.57
C LEU A 308 1.28 -10.71 13.67
N ALA A 309 0.87 -9.97 12.64
CA ALA A 309 -0.14 -10.43 11.69
C ALA A 309 0.29 -11.74 11.00
N MET A 310 1.58 -11.87 10.68
CA MET A 310 2.14 -13.07 10.07
C MET A 310 2.14 -14.28 11.00
N VAL A 311 2.47 -14.08 12.28
CA VAL A 311 2.42 -15.14 13.31
C VAL A 311 0.98 -15.55 13.62
N ASP A 312 0.06 -14.60 13.70
CA ASP A 312 -1.37 -14.85 13.96
C ASP A 312 -2.03 -15.64 12.81
N ALA A 313 -1.67 -15.32 11.57
CA ALA A 313 -2.16 -16.00 10.37
C ALA A 313 -1.63 -17.44 10.19
N ALA A 314 -0.70 -17.91 11.04
CA ALA A 314 -0.17 -19.26 10.94
C ALA A 314 -1.23 -20.30 11.36
N PRO A 315 -1.49 -21.32 10.51
CA PRO A 315 -2.30 -22.48 10.87
C PRO A 315 -1.77 -23.19 12.12
N ALA A 316 -2.66 -23.75 12.94
CA ALA A 316 -2.30 -24.45 14.19
C ALA A 316 -1.25 -25.58 14.00
N GLY A 317 -1.21 -26.20 12.81
CA GLY A 317 -0.23 -27.25 12.48
C GLY A 317 1.20 -26.74 12.24
N ASP A 318 1.42 -25.43 12.09
CA ASP A 318 2.72 -24.86 11.73
C ASP A 318 3.54 -24.38 12.94
N VAL A 319 3.46 -25.10 14.05
CA VAL A 319 4.14 -24.76 15.31
C VAL A 319 5.64 -24.56 15.09
N ASP A 320 6.30 -25.48 14.37
CA ASP A 320 7.74 -25.43 14.13
C ASP A 320 8.16 -24.19 13.34
N TRP A 321 7.34 -23.79 12.37
CA TRP A 321 7.57 -22.58 11.59
C TRP A 321 7.44 -21.34 12.48
N VAL A 322 6.37 -21.23 13.27
CA VAL A 322 6.16 -20.09 14.19
C VAL A 322 7.31 -20.00 15.19
N ARG A 323 7.71 -21.14 15.76
CA ARG A 323 8.86 -21.25 16.66
C ARG A 323 10.13 -20.75 15.99
N ALA A 324 10.44 -21.21 14.78
CA ALA A 324 11.63 -20.81 14.05
C ALA A 324 11.65 -19.30 13.75
N VAL A 325 10.51 -18.74 13.33
CA VAL A 325 10.37 -17.31 13.04
C VAL A 325 10.53 -16.44 14.28
N ILE A 326 9.91 -16.81 15.41
CA ILE A 326 10.06 -16.08 16.67
C ILE A 326 11.50 -16.12 17.15
N ARG A 327 12.17 -17.28 17.05
CA ARG A 327 13.58 -17.43 17.36
C ARG A 327 14.46 -16.55 16.47
N SER A 328 14.24 -16.57 15.15
CA SER A 328 15.00 -15.76 14.19
C SER A 328 14.76 -14.26 14.33
N ALA A 329 13.60 -13.83 14.84
CA ALA A 329 13.34 -12.43 15.14
C ALA A 329 14.29 -11.90 16.23
N GLY A 330 14.63 -12.72 17.23
CA GLY A 330 15.56 -12.38 18.29
C GLY A 330 15.21 -11.06 19.00
N THR A 331 16.16 -10.13 19.05
CA THR A 331 15.99 -8.80 19.66
C THR A 331 15.38 -7.77 18.73
N THR A 332 15.17 -8.10 17.45
CA THR A 332 14.60 -7.18 16.44
C THR A 332 13.19 -6.73 16.80
N VAL A 333 12.38 -7.66 17.32
CA VAL A 333 10.99 -7.40 17.68
C VAL A 333 10.91 -6.87 19.09
N GLY A 334 10.10 -5.82 19.29
CA GLY A 334 9.87 -5.21 20.60
C GLY A 334 9.32 -6.21 21.62
N GLU A 335 9.62 -5.99 22.91
CA GLU A 335 9.24 -6.90 23.99
C GLU A 335 7.74 -7.20 24.03
N ALA A 336 6.89 -6.18 23.84
CA ALA A 336 5.44 -6.35 23.84
C ALA A 336 4.96 -7.24 22.67
N ALA A 337 5.50 -7.04 21.46
CA ALA A 337 5.16 -7.86 20.31
C ALA A 337 5.69 -9.30 20.47
N ARG A 338 6.88 -9.47 21.05
CA ARG A 338 7.42 -10.78 21.38
C ARG A 338 6.51 -11.53 22.34
N LEU A 339 6.02 -10.87 23.39
CA LEU A 339 5.09 -11.47 24.35
C LEU A 339 3.79 -11.90 23.67
N THR A 340 3.24 -11.08 22.76
CA THR A 340 2.06 -11.46 21.97
C THR A 340 2.33 -12.69 21.09
N ALA A 341 3.48 -12.75 20.43
CA ALA A 341 3.86 -13.91 19.63
C ALA A 341 4.07 -15.17 20.49
N TYR A 342 4.57 -15.03 21.72
CA TYR A 342 4.67 -16.13 22.69
C TYR A 342 3.32 -16.65 23.14
N VAL A 343 2.34 -15.78 23.40
CA VAL A 343 0.97 -16.23 23.68
C VAL A 343 0.44 -17.07 22.53
N ARG A 344 0.59 -16.59 21.28
CA ARG A 344 0.16 -17.35 20.10
C ARG A 344 0.86 -18.71 19.98
N LEU A 345 2.17 -18.77 20.23
CA LEU A 345 2.92 -20.03 20.20
C LEU A 345 2.44 -21.02 21.29
N ALA A 346 2.17 -20.53 22.50
CA ALA A 346 1.64 -21.34 23.59
C ALA A 346 0.24 -21.90 23.29
N GLU A 347 -0.62 -21.11 22.63
CA GLU A 347 -1.95 -21.56 22.19
C GLU A 347 -1.88 -22.67 21.14
N MET A 348 -0.93 -22.58 20.21
CA MET A 348 -0.77 -23.57 19.14
C MET A 348 -0.14 -24.88 19.63
N SER A 349 0.63 -24.81 20.72
CA SER A 349 1.42 -25.94 21.23
C SER A 349 1.22 -26.12 22.73
N ALA A 350 2.18 -25.63 23.52
CA ALA A 350 2.19 -25.65 24.97
C ALA A 350 3.14 -24.54 25.48
N PRO A 351 2.97 -24.05 26.73
CA PRO A 351 3.85 -23.02 27.28
C PRO A 351 5.32 -23.45 27.38
N GLU A 352 5.61 -24.74 27.48
CA GLU A 352 6.95 -25.32 27.52
C GLU A 352 7.78 -24.94 26.29
N VAL A 353 7.15 -24.89 25.11
CA VAL A 353 7.81 -24.51 23.86
C VAL A 353 8.26 -23.04 23.91
N VAL A 354 7.43 -22.17 24.52
CA VAL A 354 7.79 -20.77 24.75
C VAL A 354 8.97 -20.65 25.70
N TRP A 355 8.99 -21.43 26.78
CA TRP A 355 10.08 -21.38 27.76
C TRP A 355 11.41 -21.75 27.12
N ALA A 356 11.43 -22.79 26.27
CA ALA A 356 12.62 -23.19 25.52
C ALA A 356 13.12 -22.08 24.59
N VAL A 357 12.23 -21.44 23.82
CA VAL A 357 12.59 -20.36 22.89
C VAL A 357 13.13 -19.13 23.63
N GLU A 358 12.49 -18.74 24.73
CA GLU A 358 12.91 -17.59 25.52
C GLU A 358 14.22 -17.86 26.27
N LEU A 359 14.43 -19.08 26.78
CA LEU A 359 15.68 -19.46 27.44
C LEU A 359 16.85 -19.46 26.45
N GLU A 360 16.66 -19.98 25.24
CA GLU A 360 17.65 -19.92 24.15
C GLU A 360 18.02 -18.47 23.82
N ARG A 361 17.03 -17.57 23.76
CA ARG A 361 17.25 -16.14 23.49
C ARG A 361 17.93 -15.40 24.64
N ALA A 362 17.51 -15.65 25.88
CA ALA A 362 18.00 -14.97 27.06
C ALA A 362 19.35 -15.53 27.57
N GLY A 363 19.69 -16.75 27.20
CA GLY A 363 20.91 -17.45 27.63
C GLY A 363 20.94 -17.88 29.09
N SER A 364 19.99 -17.44 29.92
CA SER A 364 19.89 -17.77 31.35
C SER A 364 18.49 -17.48 31.89
N LEU A 365 18.09 -18.17 32.97
CA LEU A 365 16.78 -17.99 33.62
C LEU A 365 16.64 -16.57 34.20
N GLU A 366 17.73 -15.96 34.67
CA GLU A 366 17.74 -14.64 35.29
C GLU A 366 17.43 -13.52 34.28
N GLN A 367 17.78 -13.74 33.01
CA GLN A 367 17.60 -12.77 31.92
C GLN A 367 16.31 -13.00 31.11
N MET A 368 15.55 -14.06 31.40
CA MET A 368 14.26 -14.30 30.76
C MET A 368 13.24 -13.21 31.13
N MET A 369 12.33 -12.93 30.21
CA MET A 369 11.20 -12.05 30.42
C MET A 369 10.42 -12.45 31.70
N PRO A 370 10.09 -11.50 32.59
CA PRO A 370 9.42 -11.79 33.86
C PRO A 370 8.13 -12.61 33.71
N GLN A 371 7.36 -12.32 32.66
CA GLN A 371 6.09 -13.00 32.35
C GLN A 371 6.32 -14.47 31.96
N VAL A 372 7.42 -14.78 31.25
CA VAL A 372 7.77 -16.15 30.87
C VAL A 372 8.25 -16.94 32.09
N ARG A 373 9.02 -16.33 32.99
CA ARG A 373 9.40 -16.97 34.26
C ARG A 373 8.19 -17.25 35.14
N ALA A 374 7.27 -16.28 35.25
CA ALA A 374 6.03 -16.47 35.99
C ALA A 374 5.17 -17.59 35.38
N SER A 375 5.15 -17.70 34.05
CA SER A 375 4.50 -18.82 33.33
C SER A 375 5.15 -20.16 33.67
N MET A 376 6.48 -20.23 33.66
CA MET A 376 7.25 -21.43 34.00
C MET A 376 7.03 -21.88 35.45
N MET A 377 7.04 -20.94 36.41
CA MET A 377 6.76 -21.24 37.82
C MET A 377 5.32 -21.70 38.05
N ALA A 378 4.37 -21.15 37.30
CA ALA A 378 2.96 -21.52 37.40
C ALA A 378 2.60 -22.78 36.58
N GLY A 379 3.48 -23.26 35.69
CA GLY A 379 3.20 -24.35 34.77
C GLY A 379 2.08 -24.05 33.76
N THR A 380 1.78 -22.78 33.49
CA THR A 380 0.64 -22.36 32.65
C THR A 380 0.95 -21.10 31.83
N ALA A 381 0.22 -20.88 30.74
CA ALA A 381 0.37 -19.70 29.88
C ALA A 381 -0.29 -18.41 30.44
N ASP A 382 -1.05 -18.49 31.54
CA ASP A 382 -1.86 -17.39 32.08
C ASP A 382 -1.05 -16.12 32.36
N ALA A 383 0.19 -16.28 32.84
CA ALA A 383 1.09 -15.15 33.09
C ALA A 383 1.48 -14.40 31.80
N LEU A 384 1.60 -15.11 30.67
CA LEU A 384 1.87 -14.52 29.36
C LEU A 384 0.65 -13.69 28.91
N VAL A 385 -0.54 -14.28 28.97
CA VAL A 385 -1.80 -13.65 28.57
C VAL A 385 -2.06 -12.38 29.40
N ARG A 386 -1.93 -12.46 30.73
CA ARG A 386 -2.06 -11.30 31.61
C ARG A 386 -1.05 -10.19 31.27
N GLY A 387 0.17 -10.56 30.92
CA GLY A 387 1.20 -9.62 30.51
C GLY A 387 0.84 -8.84 29.25
N VAL A 388 0.26 -9.48 28.24
CA VAL A 388 -0.24 -8.82 27.02
C VAL A 388 -1.37 -7.84 27.36
N VAL A 389 -2.36 -8.27 28.15
CA VAL A 389 -3.51 -7.44 28.55
C VAL A 389 -3.04 -6.23 29.36
N GLY A 390 -2.11 -6.41 30.30
CA GLY A 390 -1.53 -5.32 31.09
C GLY A 390 -0.76 -4.31 30.23
N ALA A 391 0.00 -4.78 29.23
CA ALA A 391 0.73 -3.91 28.29
C ALA A 391 -0.19 -3.13 27.33
N ALA A 392 -1.39 -3.67 27.04
CA ALA A 392 -2.42 -2.96 26.29
C ALA A 392 -3.12 -1.89 27.14
N ALA A 393 -3.46 -2.21 28.39
CA ALA A 393 -4.10 -1.29 29.33
C ALA A 393 -3.19 -0.09 29.71
N GLY A 394 -1.89 -0.32 29.88
CA GLY A 394 -0.92 0.74 30.18
C GLY A 394 -0.73 1.77 29.05
N ARG A 395 -1.01 1.39 27.80
CA ARG A 395 -0.98 2.32 26.65
C ARG A 395 -2.25 3.16 26.51
N GLY A 396 -3.38 2.72 27.09
CA GLY A 396 -4.63 3.48 27.12
C GLY A 396 -4.71 4.54 28.23
N GLY A 397 -3.89 4.42 29.29
CA GLY A 397 -3.93 5.32 30.45
C GLY A 397 -2.95 6.51 30.42
N ALA A 398 -2.03 6.55 29.45
CA ALA A 398 -0.97 7.58 29.37
C ALA A 398 -1.21 8.61 28.23
N GLY A 399 -2.46 8.78 27.80
CA GLY A 399 -2.84 9.65 26.67
C GLY A 399 -3.49 10.99 27.02
N ASP A 400 -3.91 11.22 28.27
CA ASP A 400 -4.64 12.44 28.67
C ASP A 400 -3.72 13.48 29.33
N SER A 401 -2.66 13.93 28.65
CA SER A 401 -2.04 15.25 28.89
C SER A 401 -0.84 15.52 27.96
N ALA A 402 -1.07 15.84 26.69
CA ALA A 402 -0.19 16.74 25.90
C ALA A 402 -0.76 17.03 24.51
N GLY A 403 -1.14 18.29 24.27
CA GLY A 403 -0.98 18.95 22.97
C GLY A 403 -2.16 18.93 22.00
N ALA A 404 -3.02 19.94 22.11
CA ALA A 404 -3.88 20.40 21.02
C ALA A 404 -3.12 21.37 20.07
N ALA A 405 -3.64 21.49 18.83
CA ALA A 405 -3.23 22.28 17.64
C ALA A 405 -2.20 21.58 16.73
N ASP A 406 -2.40 21.27 15.44
CA ASP A 406 -3.41 21.53 14.37
C ASP A 406 -3.41 20.28 13.45
N GLY A 407 -4.42 19.85 12.68
CA GLY A 407 -5.65 20.51 12.24
C GLY A 407 -5.90 20.47 10.72
N SER A 408 -5.80 19.32 10.03
CA SER A 408 -6.56 18.96 8.78
C SER A 408 -6.16 17.53 8.35
N GLY A 409 -6.98 16.47 8.31
CA GLY A 409 -8.37 16.32 7.86
C GLY A 409 -8.36 15.88 6.38
N ALA A 410 -8.43 14.60 6.02
CA ALA A 410 -9.71 13.88 5.94
C ALA A 410 -9.57 12.34 6.00
N ALA A 411 -10.28 11.75 6.96
CA ALA A 411 -10.97 10.45 6.87
C ALA A 411 -12.20 10.61 5.93
N GLY A 412 -12.88 9.60 5.39
CA GLY A 412 -12.88 8.15 5.52
C GLY A 412 -14.17 7.62 4.86
N ALA A 413 -14.29 6.31 4.65
CA ALA A 413 -15.60 5.65 4.48
C ALA A 413 -15.48 4.14 4.77
N ALA A 414 -15.77 3.77 6.01
CA ALA A 414 -16.14 2.40 6.38
C ALA A 414 -17.68 2.34 6.42
N VAL A 415 -18.23 1.38 5.70
CA VAL A 415 -19.67 1.14 5.57
C VAL A 415 -20.17 0.34 6.77
N SER A 416 -21.14 0.89 7.49
CA SER A 416 -21.95 0.21 8.50
C SER A 416 -23.29 -0.20 7.89
N GLY A 417 -23.54 -1.51 7.84
CA GLY A 417 -24.85 -2.11 7.58
C GLY A 417 -25.42 -2.67 8.87
N ALA A 418 -26.55 -2.13 9.32
CA ALA A 418 -27.28 -2.59 10.50
C ALA A 418 -28.14 -3.82 10.16
N GLY A 419 -28.06 -4.85 11.01
CA GLY A 419 -28.97 -5.99 11.06
C GLY A 419 -29.08 -6.47 12.52
N SER A 420 -30.31 -6.59 13.03
CA SER A 420 -30.68 -6.78 14.43
C SER A 420 -30.01 -7.94 15.17
N VAL A 421 -29.70 -7.66 16.44
CA VAL A 421 -29.37 -8.61 17.51
C VAL A 421 -30.64 -9.29 18.04
N PRO A 422 -30.57 -10.58 18.41
CA PRO A 422 -31.11 -11.00 19.70
C PRO A 422 -30.07 -11.75 20.54
N GLY A 423 -29.99 -11.40 21.82
CA GLY A 423 -29.40 -12.22 22.88
C GLY A 423 -28.01 -11.78 23.37
N SER A 424 -27.96 -10.76 24.22
CA SER A 424 -26.82 -10.53 25.11
C SER A 424 -26.78 -11.61 26.21
N MET A 425 -25.83 -12.54 26.13
CA MET A 425 -25.44 -13.33 27.29
C MET A 425 -24.47 -12.53 28.16
N SER A 426 -24.75 -12.46 29.46
CA SER A 426 -23.91 -11.76 30.43
C SER A 426 -22.61 -12.52 30.72
N VAL A 427 -21.58 -11.77 31.13
CA VAL A 427 -20.24 -12.23 31.51
C VAL A 427 -20.25 -13.32 32.61
N ALA A 428 -21.34 -13.45 33.38
CA ALA A 428 -21.49 -14.49 34.39
C ALA A 428 -21.74 -15.90 33.81
N THR A 429 -22.16 -16.02 32.54
CA THR A 429 -22.51 -17.31 31.92
C THR A 429 -21.32 -18.02 31.28
N MET A 430 -20.17 -17.36 31.09
CA MET A 430 -18.93 -18.00 30.58
C MET A 430 -18.19 -18.83 31.64
N ALA A 431 -18.50 -18.67 32.94
CA ALA A 431 -17.76 -19.32 34.02
C ALA A 431 -18.26 -20.74 34.38
N ALA A 432 -19.31 -21.26 33.74
CA ALA A 432 -19.98 -22.49 34.17
C ALA A 432 -20.18 -23.56 33.07
N VAL A 433 -19.35 -23.57 32.03
CA VAL A 433 -19.33 -24.66 31.05
C VAL A 433 -18.06 -25.48 31.26
N ALA A 434 -18.20 -26.68 31.83
CA ALA A 434 -17.13 -27.66 31.88
C ALA A 434 -16.64 -27.94 30.44
N TRP A 435 -15.36 -27.68 30.18
CA TRP A 435 -14.76 -27.80 28.85
C TRP A 435 -14.71 -29.27 28.41
N PRO A 436 -15.21 -29.63 27.21
CA PRO A 436 -15.05 -30.98 26.66
C PRO A 436 -13.61 -31.38 26.30
N GLY A 437 -12.61 -30.57 26.66
CA GLY A 437 -11.20 -30.71 26.25
C GLY A 437 -10.24 -31.19 27.34
N ASP A 438 -10.71 -31.41 28.57
CA ASP A 438 -9.81 -31.74 29.69
C ASP A 438 -9.23 -33.15 29.60
N ALA A 439 -10.01 -34.11 29.09
CA ALA A 439 -9.51 -35.46 28.81
C ALA A 439 -8.49 -35.48 27.64
N ALA A 440 -8.67 -34.62 26.64
CA ALA A 440 -7.75 -34.49 25.51
C ALA A 440 -6.48 -33.70 25.86
N ARG A 441 -6.53 -32.80 26.86
CA ARG A 441 -5.36 -32.13 27.43
C ARG A 441 -4.58 -33.06 28.36
N ALA A 442 -5.27 -33.85 29.18
CA ALA A 442 -4.63 -34.84 30.05
C ALA A 442 -3.85 -35.89 29.25
N ARG A 443 -4.44 -36.44 28.17
CA ARG A 443 -3.74 -37.40 27.30
C ARG A 443 -2.51 -36.81 26.61
N ARG A 444 -2.60 -35.56 26.12
CA ARG A 444 -1.45 -34.87 25.51
C ARG A 444 -0.32 -34.59 26.52
N ALA A 445 -0.66 -34.30 27.78
CA ALA A 445 0.33 -34.15 28.85
C ALA A 445 0.99 -35.48 29.23
N GLU A 446 0.23 -36.58 29.24
CA GLU A 446 0.75 -37.94 29.47
C GLU A 446 1.69 -38.38 28.33
N ASP A 447 1.31 -38.13 27.06
CA ASP A 447 2.12 -38.44 25.89
C ASP A 447 3.44 -37.65 25.88
N ALA A 448 3.39 -36.35 26.21
CA ALA A 448 4.58 -35.50 26.32
C ALA A 448 5.50 -35.91 27.49
N ALA A 449 4.93 -36.35 28.62
CA ALA A 449 5.71 -36.87 29.74
C ALA A 449 6.39 -38.19 29.39
N ALA A 450 5.71 -39.07 28.65
CA ALA A 450 6.27 -40.33 28.16
C ALA A 450 7.41 -40.11 27.15
N GLU A 451 7.29 -39.10 26.28
CA GLU A 451 8.34 -38.71 25.33
C GLU A 451 9.57 -38.12 26.05
N MET A 452 9.37 -37.23 27.02
CA MET A 452 10.45 -36.70 27.86
C MET A 452 11.17 -37.80 28.66
N GLN A 453 10.47 -38.85 29.06
CA GLN A 453 11.07 -39.98 29.77
C GLN A 453 11.91 -40.87 28.85
N ARG A 454 11.51 -41.03 27.57
CA ARG A 454 12.35 -41.68 26.54
C ARG A 454 13.64 -40.91 26.27
N TRP A 455 13.55 -39.58 26.13
CA TRP A 455 14.74 -38.75 25.90
C TRP A 455 15.73 -38.80 27.07
N ARG A 456 15.23 -38.98 28.31
CA ARG A 456 16.07 -39.17 29.50
C ARG A 456 16.70 -40.56 29.58
N SER A 457 16.06 -41.60 29.06
CA SER A 457 16.63 -42.96 29.03
C SER A 457 17.67 -43.14 27.92
N ASP A 458 17.50 -42.44 26.80
CA ASP A 458 18.42 -42.53 25.66
C ASP A 458 19.71 -41.70 25.86
N ALA A 459 19.72 -40.78 26.83
CA ALA A 459 20.88 -39.95 27.19
C ALA A 459 21.85 -40.58 28.21
N VAL A 460 21.65 -41.84 28.62
CA VAL A 460 22.45 -42.51 29.69
C VAL A 460 23.42 -43.58 29.16
N LEU A 461 23.61 -43.72 27.85
CA LEU A 461 24.64 -44.61 27.30
C LEU A 461 25.52 -43.87 26.30
N ASP A 462 26.55 -43.20 26.83
CA ASP A 462 27.91 -43.26 26.28
C ASP A 462 28.89 -43.05 27.45
N ASP A 463 29.39 -44.19 27.97
CA ASP A 463 30.52 -44.24 28.89
C ASP A 463 31.79 -43.70 28.20
N PRO A 464 32.69 -43.03 28.94
CA PRO A 464 33.94 -42.54 28.39
C PRO A 464 34.91 -43.71 28.15
N ILE A 465 35.45 -43.80 26.94
CA ILE A 465 36.58 -44.68 26.61
C ILE A 465 37.85 -44.12 27.32
N PRO A 466 38.69 -44.98 27.94
CA PRO A 466 39.84 -44.60 28.77
C PRO A 466 40.95 -43.80 28.06
#